data_AF-A0A2V6W0B0-F1
#
_entry.id   AF-A0A2V6W0B0-F1
#
_cell.length_a   1.000
_cell.length_b   1.000
_cell.length_c   1.000
_cell.angle_alpha   90.00
_cell.angle_beta   90.00
_cell.angle_gamma   90.00
#
_symmetry.space_group_name_H-M   'P 1'
#
loop_
_entity.id
_entity.type
_entity.pdbx_description
1 polymer ?
#
loop_
_entity_poly.entity_id
_entity_poly.type
_entity_poly.pdbx_seq_one_letter_code
_entity_poly.pdbx_strand_id
1 'polypeptide(L)'
;MKTYSRHDFTREERAARAKVAISAAFESKEQAFLDFVLSHYVRVGVQELDQEKLTPLLRLKYNNSIADAVAHLGKPEDIGRVFIGFQKYLYQQEARSAGTPLNR
;
A
#
# COMPACT_ATOMS: atom_id res chain seq x y z
N MET A 1 -16.94 -6.35 -28.88
CA MET A 1 -16.20 -7.18 -27.92
C MET A 1 -15.34 -6.27 -27.05
N LYS A 2 -15.74 -5.97 -25.80
CA LYS A 2 -14.94 -5.18 -24.85
C LYS A 2 -14.44 -6.14 -23.78
N THR A 3 -13.16 -6.52 -23.85
CA THR A 3 -12.52 -7.41 -22.89
C THR A 3 -12.13 -6.61 -21.65
N TYR A 4 -13.02 -6.58 -20.66
CA TYR A 4 -12.67 -6.07 -19.33
C TYR A 4 -11.84 -7.13 -18.60
N SER A 5 -10.55 -7.18 -18.93
CA SER A 5 -9.58 -7.97 -18.16
C SER A 5 -9.03 -7.08 -17.04
N ARG A 6 -9.12 -7.58 -15.79
CA ARG A 6 -8.44 -7.06 -14.59
C ARG A 6 -8.99 -5.79 -13.91
N HIS A 7 -10.29 -5.52 -14.01
CA HIS A 7 -10.93 -4.33 -13.43
C HIS A 7 -12.15 -4.69 -12.58
N ASP A 8 -12.00 -4.64 -11.27
CA ASP A 8 -13.13 -4.29 -10.40
C ASP A 8 -12.82 -3.10 -9.48
N PHE A 9 -11.54 -2.75 -9.25
CA PHE A 9 -11.17 -1.52 -8.53
C PHE A 9 -9.96 -0.85 -9.17
N THR A 10 -10.08 0.46 -9.42
CA THR A 10 -8.96 1.31 -9.80
C THR A 10 -7.91 1.32 -8.69
N ARG A 11 -6.66 1.67 -9.04
CA ARG A 11 -5.59 1.87 -8.05
C ARG A 11 -6.00 2.87 -6.96
N GLU A 12 -6.74 3.90 -7.32
CA GLU A 12 -7.29 4.90 -6.40
C GLU A 12 -8.30 4.28 -5.44
N GLU A 13 -9.22 3.46 -5.92
CA GLU A 13 -10.20 2.79 -5.07
C GLU A 13 -9.53 1.78 -4.11
N ARG A 14 -8.53 1.03 -4.59
CA ARG A 14 -7.74 0.14 -3.74
C ARG A 14 -7.02 0.92 -2.65
N ALA A 15 -6.41 2.05 -3.01
CA ALA A 15 -5.75 2.92 -2.05
C ALA A 15 -6.73 3.51 -1.03
N ALA A 16 -7.89 4.01 -1.46
CA ALA A 16 -8.92 4.55 -0.57
C ALA A 16 -9.43 3.50 0.43
N ARG A 17 -9.64 2.26 -0.02
CA ARG A 17 -10.08 1.15 0.85
C ARG A 17 -8.99 0.70 1.81
N ALA A 18 -7.76 0.56 1.30
CA ALA A 18 -6.60 0.28 2.14
C ALA A 18 -6.47 1.38 3.20
N LYS A 19 -6.68 2.65 2.86
CA LYS A 19 -6.66 3.80 3.78
C LYS A 19 -7.64 3.66 4.93
N VAL A 20 -8.86 3.19 4.67
CA VAL A 20 -9.85 2.91 5.71
C VAL A 20 -9.39 1.77 6.62
N ALA A 21 -8.93 0.66 6.04
CA ALA A 21 -8.44 -0.48 6.82
C ALA A 21 -7.22 -0.12 7.68
N ILE A 22 -6.27 0.66 7.14
CA ILE A 22 -5.09 1.10 7.88
C ILE A 22 -5.45 2.11 8.97
N SER A 23 -6.46 2.97 8.76
CA SER A 23 -6.88 3.92 9.79
C SER A 23 -7.47 3.24 11.03
N ALA A 24 -8.00 2.03 10.87
CA ALA A 24 -8.52 1.22 11.96
C ALA A 24 -7.48 0.28 12.58
N ALA A 25 -6.40 -0.04 11.83
CA ALA A 25 -5.42 -1.06 12.22
C ALA A 25 -4.06 -0.49 12.69
N PHE A 26 -3.75 0.77 12.37
CA PHE A 26 -2.46 1.41 12.63
C PHE A 26 -2.63 2.77 13.32
N GLU A 27 -1.56 3.24 13.94
CA GLU A 27 -1.49 4.51 14.67
C GLU A 27 -1.29 5.71 13.74
N SER A 28 -1.59 6.93 14.20
CA SER A 28 -1.56 8.15 13.37
C SER A 28 -0.23 8.39 12.62
N LYS A 29 0.91 8.04 13.25
CA LYS A 29 2.24 8.15 12.62
C LYS A 29 2.43 7.17 11.45
N GLU A 30 1.93 5.95 11.61
CA GLU A 30 2.00 4.88 10.60
C GLU A 30 1.02 5.17 9.47
N GLN A 31 -0.19 5.64 9.81
CA GLN A 31 -1.18 6.09 8.84
C GLN A 31 -0.61 7.18 7.91
N ALA A 32 0.11 8.17 8.44
CA ALA A 32 0.71 9.23 7.63
C ALA A 32 1.78 8.69 6.65
N PHE A 33 2.55 7.68 7.07
CA PHE A 33 3.52 7.03 6.19
C PHE A 33 2.81 6.17 5.13
N LEU A 34 1.84 5.36 5.52
CA LEU A 34 1.07 4.52 4.61
C LEU A 34 0.26 5.34 3.61
N ASP A 35 -0.30 6.49 4.02
CA ASP A 35 -0.99 7.43 3.12
C ASP A 35 -0.07 7.98 2.04
N PHE A 36 1.18 8.30 2.40
CA PHE A 36 2.20 8.69 1.42
C PHE A 36 2.51 7.54 0.43
N VAL A 37 2.69 6.33 0.95
CA VAL A 37 2.94 5.14 0.12
C VAL A 37 1.77 4.87 -0.83
N LEU A 38 0.53 5.01 -0.36
CA LEU A 38 -0.69 4.88 -1.16
C LEU A 38 -0.78 5.96 -2.24
N SER A 39 -0.44 7.21 -1.92
CA SER A 39 -0.40 8.31 -2.88
C SER A 39 0.66 8.08 -3.96
N HIS A 40 1.82 7.54 -3.59
CA HIS A 40 2.87 7.17 -4.54
C HIS A 40 2.41 6.02 -5.45
N TYR A 41 1.79 4.99 -4.87
CA TYR A 41 1.23 3.85 -5.59
C TYR A 41 0.19 4.27 -6.63
N VAL A 42 -0.70 5.22 -6.29
CA VAL A 42 -1.68 5.76 -7.24
C VAL A 42 -0.99 6.53 -8.37
N ARG A 43 0.04 7.32 -8.05
CA ARG A 43 0.72 8.17 -9.04
C ARG A 43 1.62 7.36 -9.99
N VAL A 44 2.39 6.40 -9.47
CA VAL A 44 3.45 5.72 -10.23
C VAL A 44 3.08 4.29 -10.63
N GLY A 45 2.30 3.56 -9.82
CA GLY A 45 1.75 2.25 -10.16
C GLY A 45 2.28 1.07 -9.34
N VAL A 46 1.78 -0.13 -9.66
CA VAL A 46 1.92 -1.39 -8.89
C VAL A 46 3.35 -1.88 -8.70
N GLN A 47 4.28 -1.57 -9.60
CA GLN A 47 5.66 -2.10 -9.57
C GLN A 47 6.56 -1.49 -8.48
N GLU A 48 6.02 -0.63 -7.61
CA GLU A 48 6.82 0.13 -6.64
C GLU A 48 6.55 -0.21 -5.18
N LEU A 49 5.73 -1.21 -4.93
CA LEU A 49 5.42 -1.64 -3.56
C LEU A 49 6.28 -2.80 -3.07
N ASP A 50 7.36 -3.16 -3.74
CA ASP A 50 8.27 -4.20 -3.26
C ASP A 50 8.99 -3.81 -1.96
N GLN A 51 9.39 -4.82 -1.19
CA GLN A 51 10.17 -4.61 0.02
C GLN A 51 11.49 -3.87 -0.27
N GLU A 52 12.07 -4.09 -1.45
CA GLU A 52 13.26 -3.38 -1.93
C GLU A 52 13.01 -1.88 -2.15
N LYS A 53 11.75 -1.49 -2.35
CA LYS A 53 11.32 -0.10 -2.54
C LYS A 53 10.99 0.60 -1.23
N LEU A 54 10.91 -0.12 -0.10
CA LEU A 54 10.70 0.47 1.21
C LEU A 54 11.79 1.51 1.54
N THR A 55 13.06 1.16 1.38
CA THR A 55 14.18 2.05 1.67
C THR A 55 14.14 3.36 0.87
N PRO A 56 13.97 3.36 -0.48
CA PRO A 56 13.82 4.59 -1.23
C PRO A 56 12.53 5.34 -0.91
N LEU A 57 11.41 4.67 -0.58
CA LEU A 57 10.17 5.35 -0.16
C LEU A 57 10.34 6.09 1.17
N LEU A 58 11.03 5.49 2.15
CA LEU A 58 11.36 6.15 3.41
C LEU A 58 12.24 7.38 3.16
N ARG A 59 13.27 7.23 2.32
CA ARG A 59 14.10 8.36 1.90
C ARG A 59 13.27 9.45 1.23
N LEU A 60 12.35 9.11 0.34
CA LEU A 60 11.53 10.10 -0.36
C LEU A 60 10.61 10.87 0.59
N LYS A 61 10.02 10.21 1.60
CA LYS A 61 9.15 10.85 2.59
C LYS A 61 9.92 11.72 3.59
N TYR A 62 11.14 11.30 3.95
CA TYR A 62 11.93 11.87 5.05
C TYR A 62 13.21 12.56 4.55
N ASN A 63 13.16 13.30 3.44
CA ASN A 63 14.27 14.11 2.92
C ASN A 63 15.61 13.35 2.80
N ASN A 64 15.55 12.14 2.28
CA ASN A 64 16.67 11.21 2.11
C ASN A 64 17.32 10.74 3.43
N SER A 65 16.62 10.86 4.56
CA SER A 65 17.07 10.47 5.89
C SER A 65 16.28 9.29 6.45
N ILE A 66 16.96 8.16 6.61
CA ILE A 66 16.38 6.99 7.30
C ILE A 66 16.29 7.24 8.82
N ALA A 67 17.19 8.03 9.37
CA ALA A 67 17.20 8.36 10.80
C ALA A 67 15.91 9.11 11.20
N ASP A 68 15.47 10.07 10.38
CA ASP A 68 14.21 10.78 10.59
C ASP A 68 13.00 9.84 10.45
N ALA A 69 13.04 8.93 9.48
CA ALA A 69 11.99 7.93 9.31
C ALA A 69 11.85 7.05 10.57
N VAL A 70 12.97 6.59 11.13
CA VAL A 70 13.02 5.79 12.35
C VAL A 70 12.62 6.61 13.58
N ALA A 71 13.01 7.88 13.66
CA ALA A 71 12.62 8.77 14.74
C ALA A 71 11.10 9.02 14.76
N HIS A 72 10.47 9.15 13.58
CA HIS A 72 9.04 9.41 13.46
C HIS A 72 8.17 8.15 13.55
N LEU A 73 8.56 7.06 12.88
CA LEU A 73 7.77 5.83 12.82
C LEU A 73 8.11 4.85 13.95
N GLY A 74 9.36 4.84 14.39
CA GLY A 74 9.91 3.90 15.36
C GLY A 74 10.91 2.95 14.71
N LYS A 75 11.02 1.73 15.23
CA LYS A 75 12.06 0.80 14.81
C LYS A 75 11.90 0.42 13.33
N PRO A 76 12.99 0.29 12.56
CA PRO A 76 12.94 -0.11 11.16
C PRO A 76 12.26 -1.47 10.94
N GLU A 77 12.36 -2.37 11.92
CA GLU A 77 11.68 -3.67 11.94
C GLU A 77 10.15 -3.51 11.93
N ASP A 78 9.63 -2.59 12.74
CA ASP A 78 8.20 -2.29 12.81
C ASP A 78 7.73 -1.59 11.54
N ILE A 79 8.52 -0.66 10.99
CA ILE A 79 8.23 -0.01 9.71
C ILE A 79 8.10 -1.07 8.59
N GLY A 80 9.02 -2.03 8.54
CA GLY A 80 8.96 -3.13 7.59
C GLY A 80 7.72 -4.00 7.77
N ARG A 81 7.35 -4.31 9.02
CA ARG A 81 6.13 -5.08 9.33
C ARG A 81 4.85 -4.33 8.95
N VAL A 82 4.79 -3.02 9.19
CA VAL A 82 3.68 -2.15 8.79
C VAL A 82 3.57 -2.14 7.26
N PHE A 83 4.71 -1.97 6.57
CA PHE A 83 4.79 -1.96 5.11
C PHE A 83 4.36 -3.30 4.49
N ILE A 84 4.86 -4.43 4.95
CA ILE A 84 4.42 -5.74 4.44
C ILE A 84 2.97 -6.04 4.87
N GLY A 85 2.64 -5.66 6.11
CA GLY A 85 1.33 -5.88 6.71
C GLY A 85 0.20 -5.16 5.99
N PHE A 86 0.44 -3.98 5.39
CA PHE A 86 -0.60 -3.29 4.63
C PHE A 86 -0.76 -3.81 3.20
N GLN A 87 0.27 -4.43 2.60
CA GLN A 87 0.19 -4.99 1.24
C GLN A 87 -0.96 -6.00 1.10
N LYS A 88 -1.25 -6.76 2.17
CA LYS A 88 -2.42 -7.66 2.19
C LYS A 88 -3.73 -6.92 1.92
N TYR A 89 -3.90 -5.68 2.37
CA TYR A 89 -5.13 -4.91 2.11
C TYR A 89 -5.26 -4.47 0.65
N LEU A 90 -4.14 -4.36 -0.08
CA LEU A 90 -4.13 -4.08 -1.51
C LEU A 90 -4.33 -5.34 -2.35
N TYR A 91 -3.62 -6.43 -2.04
CA TYR A 91 -3.59 -7.65 -2.88
C TYR A 91 -4.60 -8.74 -2.48
N GLN A 92 -4.97 -8.84 -1.19
CA GLN A 92 -5.92 -9.88 -0.74
C GLN A 92 -7.34 -9.66 -1.27
N GLN A 93 -7.68 -8.43 -1.69
CA GLN A 93 -8.93 -8.15 -2.41
C GLN A 93 -8.85 -8.50 -3.90
N GLU A 94 -7.68 -8.37 -4.56
CA GLU A 94 -7.50 -8.80 -5.96
C GLU A 94 -7.78 -10.31 -6.10
N ALA A 95 -7.32 -11.11 -5.13
CA ALA A 95 -7.55 -12.56 -5.11
C ALA A 95 -9.00 -12.97 -4.83
N ARG A 96 -9.78 -12.18 -4.05
CA ARG A 96 -11.16 -12.51 -3.69
C ARG A 96 -12.19 -12.14 -4.77
N SER A 97 -11.88 -11.20 -5.65
CA SER A 97 -12.75 -10.85 -6.79
C SER A 97 -12.51 -11.73 -8.03
N ALA A 98 -11.42 -12.50 -8.06
CA ALA A 98 -11.04 -13.35 -9.19
C ALA A 98 -11.73 -14.74 -9.20
N GLY A 99 -12.96 -14.84 -8.70
CA GLY A 99 -13.62 -16.13 -8.52
C GLY A 99 -15.13 -16.08 -8.60
N THR A 100 -15.69 -15.94 -9.80
CA THR A 100 -16.84 -16.75 -10.28
C THR A 100 -16.96 -16.57 -11.80
N PRO A 101 -16.51 -17.52 -12.64
CA PRO A 101 -17.13 -17.67 -13.95
C PRO A 101 -18.55 -18.20 -13.71
N LEU A 102 -19.54 -17.31 -13.77
CA LEU A 102 -20.95 -17.71 -13.86
C LEU A 102 -21.17 -18.24 -15.28
N ASN A 103 -20.76 -19.49 -15.52
CA ASN A 103 -21.17 -20.22 -16.71
C ASN A 103 -22.38 -21.08 -16.32
N ARG A 104 -23.58 -20.53 -16.58
CA ARG A 104 -24.81 -21.32 -16.73
C ARG A 104 -25.05 -21.56 -18.20
#